data_AF-A0AAW3X2I2-F1
#
_entry.id   AF-A0AAW3X2I2-F1
#
_cell.length_a   1.000
_cell.length_b   1.000
_cell.length_c   1.000
_cell.angle_alpha   90.00
_cell.angle_beta   90.00
_cell.angle_gamma   90.00
#
_symmetry.space_group_name_H-M   'P 1'
#
loop_
_entity.id
_entity.type
_entity.pdbx_description
1 polymer ?
#
loop_
_entity_poly.entity_id
_entity_poly.type
_entity_poly.pdbx_seq_one_letter_code
_entity_poly.pdbx_strand_id
1 'polypeptide(L)'
;MKSWRRTLAIGFIIAITSQLYWNVFVNNFRVSASVILLPVLIMTVGSQIHTMTICTVTSIIVFLFRIVIYYLQGMPSEMLVQLAMPGAFFYIVYGMMFKLQIRNKHIANLENVIAAAFFCDLCSNIFENFLAALLKNNAMPGPDIIQKLFMIAAVRTLFVALALIGEQQYRLLLTKADHESRYQRLFLMTTGLKTEIYLMHKNTEEIERVMSNAYKLYEQILEKDLPREMQQMGLEIARDVHEIKKDYIRIIQGIEEAIEEESNEETMSLQDLLRILESSTYRTMAEKKLDIRLMFDCRDNFMTQEHYQLMTILKNLVGNAVEAIESTKKSGMIWIREYKKDGNYVFEVADDGPGISEKHLPRIFNMGYSTKFDEKTGNIYRGVGLCGVKNAVEEQFEGSISVDSEEGRGTKFHIEIPIAKLEEIE
;
A
#
# COMPACT_ATOMS: atom_id res chain seq x y z
N MET A 1 -16.22 6.41 12.84
CA MET A 1 -17.57 6.99 13.05
C MET A 1 -18.32 6.17 14.10
N LYS A 2 -18.98 6.80 15.08
CA LYS A 2 -19.81 6.09 16.09
C LYS A 2 -20.97 5.33 15.40
N SER A 3 -21.34 4.16 15.92
CA SER A 3 -22.35 3.25 15.35
C SER A 3 -23.70 3.93 15.03
N TRP A 4 -24.19 4.79 15.92
CA TRP A 4 -25.46 5.52 15.72
C TRP A 4 -25.44 6.47 14.51
N ARG A 5 -24.30 7.11 14.21
CA ARG A 5 -24.15 8.00 13.05
C ARG A 5 -24.26 7.22 11.74
N ARG A 6 -23.72 5.99 11.70
CA ARG A 6 -23.84 5.10 10.54
C ARG A 6 -25.30 4.66 10.33
N THR A 7 -26.01 4.30 11.40
CA THR A 7 -27.43 3.92 11.32
C THR A 7 -28.30 5.06 10.77
N LEU A 8 -28.10 6.29 11.25
CA LEU A 8 -28.83 7.46 10.75
C LEU A 8 -28.49 7.77 9.29
N ALA A 9 -27.21 7.68 8.91
CA ALA A 9 -26.79 7.89 7.53
C ALA A 9 -27.45 6.87 6.58
N ILE A 10 -27.47 5.58 6.96
CA ILE A 10 -28.18 4.54 6.20
C ILE A 10 -29.66 4.89 6.06
N GLY A 11 -30.34 5.22 7.15
CA GLY A 11 -31.76 5.57 7.12
C GLY A 11 -32.07 6.80 6.25
N PHE A 12 -31.20 7.81 6.25
CA PHE A 12 -31.36 9.01 5.42
C PHE A 12 -31.13 8.74 3.93
N ILE A 13 -30.07 8.00 3.58
CA ILE A 13 -29.81 7.55 2.20
C ILE A 13 -31.01 6.76 1.67
N ILE A 14 -31.53 5.83 2.48
CA ILE A 14 -32.68 5.02 2.13
C ILE A 14 -33.95 5.89 1.98
N ALA A 15 -34.17 6.86 2.85
CA ALA A 15 -35.32 7.77 2.74
C ALA A 15 -35.31 8.61 1.47
N ILE A 16 -34.15 9.17 1.09
CA ILE A 16 -34.00 9.91 -0.17
C ILE A 16 -34.22 9.00 -1.37
N THR A 17 -33.51 7.87 -1.42
CA THR A 17 -33.62 6.90 -2.52
C THR A 17 -35.02 6.28 -2.61
N SER A 18 -35.81 6.32 -1.52
CA SER A 18 -37.20 5.86 -1.53
C SER A 18 -38.14 6.71 -2.40
N GLN A 19 -37.71 7.92 -2.75
CA GLN A 19 -38.45 8.83 -3.64
C GLN A 19 -38.05 8.69 -5.11
N LEU A 20 -36.90 8.06 -5.38
CA LEU A 20 -36.49 7.70 -6.73
C LEU A 20 -37.24 6.43 -7.11
N TYR A 21 -38.45 6.63 -7.66
CA TYR A 21 -39.27 5.55 -8.17
C TYR A 21 -39.65 5.74 -9.62
N TRP A 22 -39.67 4.63 -10.35
CA TRP A 22 -40.22 4.57 -11.71
C TRP A 22 -41.55 3.83 -11.70
N ASN A 23 -42.50 4.32 -12.50
CA ASN A 23 -43.75 3.61 -12.79
C ASN A 23 -43.47 2.67 -13.96
N VAL A 24 -43.09 1.43 -13.67
CA VAL A 24 -42.77 0.44 -14.71
C VAL A 24 -43.88 -0.63 -14.74
N PHE A 25 -44.45 -0.87 -15.93
CA PHE A 25 -45.43 -1.92 -16.28
C PHE A 25 -46.84 -1.87 -15.64
N VAL A 26 -47.12 -1.08 -14.60
CA VAL A 26 -48.50 -0.94 -14.04
C VAL A 26 -48.77 0.50 -13.59
N ASN A 27 -49.93 1.06 -13.95
CA ASN A 27 -50.44 2.29 -13.34
C ASN A 27 -50.59 2.08 -11.83
N ASN A 28 -49.92 2.90 -11.02
CA ASN A 28 -49.86 2.90 -9.54
C ASN A 28 -48.85 1.95 -8.85
N PHE A 29 -47.93 1.27 -9.56
CA PHE A 29 -46.85 0.53 -8.89
C PHE A 29 -45.51 1.28 -8.96
N ARG A 30 -45.05 1.79 -7.82
CA ARG A 30 -43.81 2.57 -7.68
C ARG A 30 -42.62 1.65 -7.42
N VAL A 31 -41.66 1.58 -8.33
CA VAL A 31 -40.43 0.80 -8.16
C VAL A 31 -39.34 1.66 -7.54
N SER A 32 -39.08 1.49 -6.23
CA SER A 32 -38.14 2.31 -5.48
C SER A 32 -36.69 1.80 -5.47
N ALA A 33 -35.72 2.70 -5.69
CA ALA A 33 -34.29 2.38 -5.62
C ALA A 33 -33.80 1.99 -4.21
N SER A 34 -34.53 2.38 -3.17
CA SER A 34 -34.21 2.10 -1.76
C SER A 34 -34.12 0.61 -1.43
N VAL A 35 -34.89 -0.23 -2.13
CA VAL A 35 -34.94 -1.69 -1.93
C VAL A 35 -33.65 -2.35 -2.38
N ILE A 36 -33.01 -1.82 -3.43
CA ILE A 36 -31.73 -2.32 -3.95
C ILE A 36 -30.60 -1.96 -2.97
N LEU A 37 -30.63 -0.73 -2.45
CA LEU A 37 -29.58 -0.21 -1.57
C LEU A 37 -29.62 -0.77 -0.15
N LEU A 38 -30.79 -1.09 0.39
CA LEU A 38 -30.95 -1.59 1.76
C LEU A 38 -30.08 -2.83 2.08
N PRO A 39 -30.14 -3.95 1.34
CA PRO A 39 -29.27 -5.11 1.60
C PRO A 39 -27.78 -4.78 1.44
N VAL A 40 -27.42 -3.97 0.43
CA VAL A 40 -26.03 -3.55 0.19
C VAL A 40 -25.49 -2.76 1.38
N LEU A 41 -26.25 -1.78 1.89
CA LEU A 41 -25.87 -0.96 3.05
C LEU A 41 -25.83 -1.77 4.36
N ILE A 42 -26.74 -2.73 4.54
CA ILE A 42 -26.74 -3.65 5.69
C ILE A 42 -25.45 -4.49 5.73
N MET A 43 -24.97 -4.95 4.56
CA MET A 43 -23.80 -5.81 4.43
C MET A 43 -22.47 -5.04 4.42
N THR A 44 -22.46 -3.78 3.97
CA THR A 44 -21.25 -2.95 3.87
C THR A 44 -21.07 -2.07 5.12
N VAL A 45 -21.81 -0.97 5.20
CA VAL A 45 -21.70 0.05 6.26
C VAL A 45 -22.28 -0.43 7.59
N GLY A 46 -23.30 -1.27 7.53
CA GLY A 46 -24.05 -1.81 8.66
C GLY A 46 -23.61 -3.19 9.14
N SER A 47 -22.49 -3.72 8.66
CA SER A 47 -22.01 -5.08 9.01
C SER A 47 -21.87 -5.30 10.52
N GLN A 48 -21.35 -4.30 11.23
CA GLN A 48 -21.13 -4.30 12.69
C GLN A 48 -22.37 -3.91 13.51
N ILE A 49 -23.51 -3.59 12.86
CA ILE A 49 -24.72 -3.09 13.52
C ILE A 49 -25.83 -4.13 13.38
N HIS A 50 -26.64 -4.32 14.42
CA HIS A 50 -27.79 -5.21 14.35
C HIS A 50 -28.76 -4.80 13.24
N THR A 51 -29.13 -5.74 12.37
CA THR A 51 -30.04 -5.52 11.23
C THR A 51 -31.36 -4.88 11.66
N MET A 52 -31.93 -5.33 12.78
CA MET A 52 -33.19 -4.78 13.30
C MET A 52 -33.06 -3.31 13.65
N THR A 53 -31.95 -2.89 14.27
CA THR A 53 -31.72 -1.48 14.61
C THR A 53 -31.63 -0.60 13.37
N ILE A 54 -30.96 -1.07 12.32
CA ILE A 54 -30.90 -0.36 11.03
C ILE A 54 -32.30 -0.21 10.45
N CYS A 55 -33.05 -1.30 10.40
CA CYS A 55 -34.36 -1.34 9.76
C CYS A 55 -35.43 -0.56 10.53
N THR A 56 -35.42 -0.58 11.87
CA THR A 56 -36.36 0.21 12.69
C THR A 56 -36.09 1.70 12.58
N VAL A 57 -34.82 2.12 12.67
CA VAL A 57 -34.45 3.53 12.47
C VAL A 57 -34.79 3.99 11.05
N THR A 58 -34.51 3.15 10.05
CA THR A 58 -34.86 3.42 8.65
C THR A 58 -36.37 3.56 8.47
N SER A 59 -37.17 2.67 9.07
CA SER A 59 -38.64 2.75 9.06
C SER A 59 -39.15 4.08 9.61
N ILE A 60 -38.61 4.56 10.73
CA ILE A 60 -39.02 5.83 11.34
C ILE A 60 -38.65 7.00 10.43
N ILE A 61 -37.41 7.03 9.93
CA ILE A 61 -36.93 8.12 9.06
C ILE A 61 -37.74 8.17 7.75
N VAL A 62 -37.97 7.02 7.10
CA VAL A 62 -38.76 6.94 5.86
C VAL A 62 -40.20 7.38 6.10
N PHE A 63 -40.81 7.00 7.23
CA PHE A 63 -42.17 7.42 7.58
C PHE A 63 -42.27 8.95 7.72
N LEU A 64 -41.39 9.56 8.51
CA LEU A 64 -41.34 11.01 8.70
C LEU A 64 -41.09 11.73 7.38
N PHE A 65 -40.15 11.24 6.58
CA PHE A 65 -39.80 11.82 5.28
C PHE A 65 -40.97 11.76 4.29
N ARG A 66 -41.70 10.63 4.25
CA ARG A 66 -42.89 10.48 3.40
C ARG A 66 -44.05 11.38 3.83
N ILE A 67 -44.29 11.53 5.14
CA ILE A 67 -45.31 12.47 5.64
C ILE A 67 -45.03 13.89 5.15
N VAL A 68 -43.77 14.35 5.30
CA VAL A 68 -43.37 15.70 4.85
C VAL A 68 -43.62 15.87 3.34
N ILE A 69 -43.25 14.88 2.53
CA ILE A 69 -43.47 14.93 1.08
C ILE A 69 -44.95 14.96 0.73
N TYR A 70 -45.78 14.12 1.36
CA TYR A 70 -47.22 14.10 1.11
C TYR A 70 -47.92 15.38 1.55
N TYR A 71 -47.46 15.99 2.65
CA TYR A 71 -47.92 17.30 3.09
C TYR A 71 -47.57 18.39 2.06
N LEU A 72 -46.33 18.40 1.55
CA LEU A 72 -45.90 19.33 0.49
C LEU A 72 -46.66 19.12 -0.84
N GLN A 73 -47.15 17.91 -1.10
CA GLN A 73 -48.01 17.59 -2.25
C GLN A 73 -49.48 18.02 -2.04
N GLY A 74 -49.83 18.61 -0.89
CA GLY A 74 -51.17 19.13 -0.61
C GLY A 74 -52.20 18.06 -0.23
N MET A 75 -51.77 16.87 0.21
CA MET A 75 -52.71 15.82 0.62
C MET A 75 -53.36 16.12 1.98
N PRO A 76 -54.64 15.71 2.19
CA PRO A 76 -55.34 15.94 3.46
C PRO A 76 -54.60 15.32 4.64
N SER A 77 -54.52 16.05 5.75
CA SER A 77 -53.80 15.64 6.98
C SER A 77 -54.26 14.28 7.52
N GLU A 78 -55.54 13.97 7.38
CA GLU A 78 -56.17 12.73 7.83
C GLU A 78 -55.68 11.49 7.04
N MET A 79 -55.25 11.68 5.78
CA MET A 79 -54.81 10.59 4.90
C MET A 79 -53.29 10.39 4.90
N LEU A 80 -52.51 11.37 5.37
CA LEU A 80 -51.03 11.32 5.33
C LEU A 80 -50.46 10.08 6.02
N VAL A 81 -50.98 9.78 7.22
CA VAL A 81 -50.53 8.64 8.03
C VAL A 81 -50.91 7.32 7.36
N GLN A 82 -52.16 7.19 6.89
CA GLN A 82 -52.65 5.98 6.22
C GLN A 82 -51.87 5.68 4.93
N LEU A 83 -51.40 6.70 4.22
CA LEU A 83 -50.60 6.57 2.99
C LEU A 83 -49.12 6.29 3.23
N ALA A 84 -48.55 6.80 4.34
CA ALA A 84 -47.14 6.61 4.66
C ALA A 84 -46.86 5.30 5.42
N MET A 85 -47.83 4.82 6.21
CA MET A 85 -47.66 3.69 7.13
C MET A 85 -47.23 2.38 6.45
N PRO A 86 -47.87 1.89 5.36
CA PRO A 86 -47.51 0.60 4.77
C PRO A 86 -46.04 0.46 4.40
N GLY A 87 -45.48 1.49 3.75
CA GLY A 87 -44.08 1.47 3.35
C GLY A 87 -43.08 1.75 4.47
N ALA A 88 -43.52 2.20 5.65
CA ALA A 88 -42.67 2.20 6.83
C ALA A 88 -42.50 0.77 7.37
N PHE A 89 -43.62 0.05 7.52
CA PHE A 89 -43.62 -1.34 7.98
C PHE A 89 -42.89 -2.29 7.03
N PHE A 90 -42.83 -1.98 5.73
CA PHE A 90 -41.98 -2.69 4.76
C PHE A 90 -40.56 -2.93 5.30
N TYR A 91 -39.90 -1.88 5.83
CA TYR A 91 -38.52 -1.98 6.31
C TYR A 91 -38.40 -2.83 7.58
N ILE A 92 -39.40 -2.80 8.46
CA ILE A 92 -39.44 -3.63 9.67
C ILE A 92 -39.54 -5.11 9.29
N VAL A 93 -40.47 -5.45 8.39
CA VAL A 93 -40.66 -6.81 7.89
C VAL A 93 -39.41 -7.29 7.15
N TYR A 94 -38.82 -6.43 6.31
CA TYR A 94 -37.57 -6.73 5.61
C TYR A 94 -36.46 -7.08 6.59
N GLY A 95 -36.26 -6.25 7.62
CA GLY A 95 -35.22 -6.47 8.63
C GLY A 95 -35.42 -7.76 9.42
N MET A 96 -36.67 -8.09 9.75
CA MET A 96 -37.01 -9.34 10.45
C MET A 96 -36.69 -10.56 9.58
N MET A 97 -37.13 -10.56 8.33
CA MET A 97 -36.86 -11.64 7.38
C MET A 97 -35.37 -11.79 7.09
N PHE A 98 -34.66 -10.67 6.96
CA PHE A 98 -33.22 -10.68 6.68
C PHE A 98 -32.43 -11.24 7.86
N LYS A 99 -32.81 -10.91 9.11
CA LYS A 99 -32.19 -11.46 10.32
C LYS A 99 -32.46 -12.97 10.47
N LEU A 100 -33.64 -13.44 10.08
CA LEU A 100 -33.98 -14.87 10.14
C LEU A 100 -33.11 -15.69 9.17
N GLN A 101 -32.85 -15.16 7.98
CA GLN A 101 -32.07 -15.85 6.95
C GLN A 101 -30.55 -15.67 7.14
N ILE A 102 -30.11 -14.49 7.59
CA ILE A 102 -28.69 -14.18 7.83
C ILE A 102 -28.49 -13.92 9.31
N ARG A 103 -28.08 -14.98 10.02
CA ARG A 103 -27.81 -14.93 11.46
C ARG A 103 -26.49 -14.21 11.78
N ASN A 104 -25.46 -14.40 10.95
CA ASN A 104 -24.18 -13.70 11.06
C ASN A 104 -23.76 -13.11 9.70
N LYS A 105 -23.68 -11.78 9.63
CA LYS A 105 -23.32 -11.05 8.40
C LYS A 105 -21.87 -11.28 7.97
N HIS A 106 -20.98 -11.63 8.90
CA HIS A 106 -19.55 -11.79 8.61
C HIS A 106 -19.20 -13.13 7.96
N ILE A 107 -20.06 -14.13 8.09
CA ILE A 107 -19.84 -15.50 7.57
C ILE A 107 -20.80 -15.81 6.41
N ALA A 108 -21.68 -14.86 6.06
CA ALA A 108 -22.69 -15.09 5.04
C ALA A 108 -22.05 -15.14 3.64
N ASN A 109 -22.25 -16.25 2.93
CA ASN A 109 -21.89 -16.38 1.52
C ASN A 109 -22.74 -15.45 0.66
N LEU A 110 -22.15 -14.92 -0.41
CA LEU A 110 -22.81 -13.99 -1.33
C LEU A 110 -24.12 -14.54 -1.89
N GLU A 111 -24.15 -15.83 -2.26
CA GLU A 111 -25.35 -16.51 -2.76
C GLU A 111 -26.50 -16.47 -1.75
N ASN A 112 -26.20 -16.75 -0.47
CA ASN A 112 -27.19 -16.69 0.61
C ASN A 112 -27.71 -15.27 0.83
N VAL A 113 -26.86 -14.25 0.64
CA VAL A 113 -27.26 -12.84 0.76
C VAL A 113 -28.18 -12.42 -0.38
N ILE A 114 -27.89 -12.85 -1.60
CA ILE A 114 -28.71 -12.58 -2.78
C ILE A 114 -30.07 -13.27 -2.64
N ALA A 115 -30.08 -14.55 -2.23
CA ALA A 115 -31.31 -15.29 -1.97
C ALA A 115 -32.13 -14.62 -0.85
N ALA A 116 -31.48 -14.21 0.24
CA ALA A 116 -32.15 -13.51 1.32
C ALA A 116 -32.76 -12.18 0.87
N ALA A 117 -32.05 -11.39 0.06
CA ALA A 117 -32.58 -10.14 -0.48
C ALA A 117 -33.84 -10.36 -1.32
N PHE A 118 -33.88 -11.42 -2.14
CA PHE A 118 -35.07 -11.80 -2.92
C PHE A 118 -36.28 -12.11 -2.03
N PHE A 119 -36.12 -13.03 -1.08
CA PHE A 119 -37.23 -13.41 -0.19
C PHE A 119 -37.66 -12.26 0.71
N CYS A 120 -36.72 -11.43 1.17
CA CYS A 120 -37.05 -10.25 1.97
C CYS A 120 -37.85 -9.23 1.16
N ASP A 121 -37.47 -8.93 -0.10
CA ASP A 121 -38.21 -8.02 -0.95
C ASP A 121 -39.61 -8.55 -1.28
N LEU A 122 -39.71 -9.83 -1.65
CA LEU A 122 -40.99 -10.47 -1.96
C LEU A 122 -41.95 -10.44 -0.77
N CYS A 123 -41.52 -10.94 0.40
CA CYS A 123 -42.36 -11.00 1.59
C CYS A 123 -42.76 -9.61 2.10
N SER A 124 -41.83 -8.64 2.04
CA SER A 124 -42.09 -7.28 2.52
C SER A 124 -43.05 -6.52 1.61
N ASN A 125 -42.96 -6.69 0.28
CA ASN A 125 -43.92 -6.10 -0.66
C ASN A 125 -45.31 -6.74 -0.55
N ILE A 126 -45.39 -8.07 -0.34
CA ILE A 126 -46.67 -8.74 -0.11
C ILE A 126 -47.32 -8.18 1.15
N PHE A 127 -46.56 -8.03 2.24
CA PHE A 127 -47.03 -7.44 3.48
C PHE A 127 -47.47 -5.97 3.29
N GLU A 128 -46.67 -5.16 2.60
CA GLU A 128 -47.00 -3.75 2.33
C GLU A 128 -48.31 -3.61 1.56
N ASN A 129 -48.51 -4.40 0.50
CA ASN A 129 -49.74 -4.37 -0.29
C ASN A 129 -50.96 -4.87 0.50
N PHE A 130 -50.79 -5.91 1.32
CA PHE A 130 -51.83 -6.40 2.22
C PHE A 130 -52.25 -5.33 3.23
N LEU A 131 -51.28 -4.70 3.90
CA LEU A 131 -51.54 -3.64 4.87
C LEU A 131 -52.19 -2.41 4.20
N ALA A 132 -51.74 -2.05 3.00
CA ALA A 132 -52.33 -0.95 2.24
C ALA A 132 -53.79 -1.24 1.83
N ALA A 133 -54.12 -2.49 1.44
CA ALA A 133 -55.48 -2.90 1.12
C ALA A 133 -56.40 -2.84 2.35
N LEU A 134 -55.90 -3.32 3.51
CA LEU A 134 -56.62 -3.28 4.78
C LEU A 134 -56.95 -1.86 5.22
N LEU A 135 -55.99 -0.93 5.13
CA LEU A 135 -56.18 0.46 5.54
C LEU A 135 -57.12 1.25 4.61
N LYS A 136 -57.19 0.87 3.32
CA LYS A 136 -58.03 1.55 2.32
C LYS A 136 -59.39 0.89 2.12
N ASN A 137 -59.71 -0.18 2.86
CA ASN A 137 -60.89 -1.04 2.63
C ASN A 137 -61.03 -1.49 1.15
N ASN A 138 -59.90 -1.74 0.49
CA ASN A 138 -59.86 -2.22 -0.88
C ASN A 138 -59.91 -3.76 -0.92
N ALA A 139 -60.30 -4.32 -2.07
CA ALA A 139 -60.18 -5.75 -2.32
C ALA A 139 -58.72 -6.22 -2.14
N MET A 140 -58.55 -7.41 -1.55
CA MET A 140 -57.22 -8.00 -1.39
C MET A 140 -56.54 -8.19 -2.74
N PRO A 141 -55.19 -8.10 -2.79
CA PRO A 141 -54.45 -8.28 -4.02
C PRO A 141 -54.69 -9.68 -4.60
N GLY A 142 -55.18 -9.74 -5.84
CA GLY A 142 -55.37 -10.99 -6.58
C GLY A 142 -54.04 -11.66 -7.00
N PRO A 143 -54.11 -12.90 -7.53
CA PRO A 143 -52.93 -13.67 -7.93
C PRO A 143 -52.06 -12.94 -8.98
N ASP A 144 -52.66 -12.13 -9.86
CA ASP A 144 -51.94 -11.34 -10.86
C ASP A 144 -50.97 -10.31 -10.25
N ILE A 145 -51.32 -9.74 -9.10
CA ILE A 145 -50.48 -8.77 -8.39
C ILE A 145 -49.28 -9.49 -7.78
N ILE A 146 -49.49 -10.67 -7.21
CA ILE A 146 -48.42 -11.48 -6.61
C ILE A 146 -47.41 -11.92 -7.68
N GLN A 147 -47.88 -12.34 -8.86
CA GLN A 147 -47.00 -12.71 -9.98
C GLN A 147 -46.15 -11.52 -10.45
N LYS A 148 -46.73 -10.31 -10.51
CA LYS A 148 -45.99 -9.09 -10.85
C LYS A 148 -44.96 -8.72 -9.78
N LEU A 149 -45.30 -8.84 -8.50
CA LEU A 149 -44.36 -8.63 -7.39
C LEU A 149 -43.16 -9.58 -7.47
N PHE A 150 -43.40 -10.84 -7.82
CA PHE A 150 -42.34 -11.82 -8.02
C PHE A 150 -41.38 -11.41 -9.14
N MET A 151 -41.89 -11.01 -10.32
CA MET A 151 -41.05 -10.55 -11.42
C MET A 151 -40.23 -9.32 -11.05
N ILE A 152 -40.83 -8.36 -10.33
CA ILE A 152 -40.14 -7.15 -9.88
C ILE A 152 -39.06 -7.48 -8.85
N ALA A 153 -39.35 -8.37 -7.90
CA ALA A 153 -38.37 -8.84 -6.92
C ALA A 153 -37.18 -9.52 -7.62
N ALA A 154 -37.42 -10.36 -8.63
CA ALA A 154 -36.36 -11.02 -9.39
C ALA A 154 -35.43 -10.01 -10.09
N VAL A 155 -36.00 -9.00 -10.75
CA VAL A 155 -35.23 -7.93 -11.40
C VAL A 155 -34.44 -7.10 -10.38
N ARG A 156 -35.05 -6.73 -9.24
CA ARG A 156 -34.36 -5.98 -8.19
C ARG A 156 -33.24 -6.79 -7.55
N THR A 157 -33.45 -8.07 -7.31
CA THR A 157 -32.42 -8.97 -6.80
C THR A 157 -31.24 -9.07 -7.75
N LEU A 158 -31.46 -9.03 -9.07
CA LEU A 158 -30.37 -8.96 -10.05
C LEU A 158 -29.51 -7.70 -9.84
N PHE A 159 -30.13 -6.54 -9.65
CA PHE A 159 -29.39 -5.30 -9.33
C PHE A 159 -28.68 -5.36 -7.97
N VAL A 160 -29.28 -5.98 -6.96
CA VAL A 160 -28.63 -6.22 -5.66
C VAL A 160 -27.40 -7.12 -5.83
N ALA A 161 -27.52 -8.19 -6.61
CA ALA A 161 -26.41 -9.10 -6.90
C ALA A 161 -25.26 -8.37 -7.61
N LEU A 162 -25.55 -7.61 -8.66
CA LEU A 162 -24.53 -6.81 -9.36
C LEU A 162 -23.83 -5.81 -8.43
N ALA A 163 -24.59 -5.12 -7.58
CA ALA A 163 -24.02 -4.17 -6.62
C ALA A 163 -23.11 -4.86 -5.60
N LEU A 164 -23.52 -6.01 -5.04
CA LEU A 164 -22.71 -6.76 -4.09
C LEU A 164 -21.46 -7.37 -4.73
N ILE A 165 -21.57 -7.93 -5.94
CA ILE A 165 -20.42 -8.46 -6.70
C ILE A 165 -19.42 -7.36 -7.02
N GLY A 166 -19.90 -6.22 -7.53
CA GLY A 166 -19.05 -5.09 -7.88
C GLY A 166 -18.31 -4.54 -6.66
N GLU A 167 -18.99 -4.47 -5.52
CA GLU A 167 -18.40 -4.01 -4.27
C GLU A 167 -17.36 -4.99 -3.70
N GLN A 168 -17.59 -6.30 -3.79
CA GLN A 168 -16.61 -7.32 -3.41
C GLN A 168 -15.35 -7.27 -4.30
N GLN A 169 -15.54 -7.11 -5.62
CA GLN A 169 -14.42 -6.97 -6.57
C GLN A 169 -13.62 -5.70 -6.31
N TYR A 170 -14.30 -4.58 -6.05
CA TYR A 170 -13.63 -3.32 -5.70
C TYR A 170 -12.77 -3.46 -4.43
N ARG A 171 -13.27 -4.13 -3.39
CA ARG A 171 -12.48 -4.40 -2.18
C ARG A 171 -11.28 -5.30 -2.44
N LEU A 172 -11.41 -6.32 -3.29
CA LEU A 172 -10.28 -7.17 -3.68
C LEU A 172 -9.20 -6.37 -4.42
N LEU A 173 -9.59 -5.48 -5.33
CA LEU A 173 -8.66 -4.59 -6.05
C LEU A 173 -7.93 -3.65 -5.08
N LEU A 174 -8.65 -3.04 -4.14
CA LEU A 174 -8.04 -2.18 -3.12
C LEU A 174 -7.06 -2.95 -2.24
N THR A 175 -7.43 -4.13 -1.74
CA THR A 175 -6.55 -4.96 -0.92
C THR A 175 -5.30 -5.37 -1.69
N LYS A 176 -5.41 -5.73 -2.98
CA LYS A 176 -4.26 -6.03 -3.84
C LYS A 176 -3.34 -4.83 -3.99
N ALA A 177 -3.89 -3.65 -4.27
CA ALA A 177 -3.10 -2.41 -4.39
C ALA A 177 -2.39 -2.05 -3.07
N ASP A 178 -3.06 -2.22 -1.92
CA ASP A 178 -2.47 -2.01 -0.59
C ASP A 178 -1.36 -3.02 -0.31
N HIS A 179 -1.54 -4.29 -0.68
CA HIS A 179 -0.50 -5.32 -0.55
C HIS A 179 0.71 -5.00 -1.42
N GLU A 180 0.51 -4.61 -2.68
CA GLU A 180 1.59 -4.21 -3.59
C GLU A 180 2.36 -3.02 -3.02
N SER A 181 1.69 -1.98 -2.53
CA SER A 181 2.37 -0.84 -1.91
C SER A 181 3.14 -1.21 -0.63
N ARG A 182 2.64 -2.18 0.16
CA ARG A 182 3.34 -2.66 1.36
C ARG A 182 4.57 -3.48 0.98
N TYR A 183 4.44 -4.37 0.00
CA TYR A 183 5.55 -5.16 -0.53
C TYR A 183 6.68 -4.25 -1.02
N GLN A 184 6.37 -3.25 -1.86
CA GLN A 184 7.37 -2.29 -2.34
C GLN A 184 8.08 -1.56 -1.18
N ARG A 185 7.35 -1.18 -0.13
CA ARG A 185 7.93 -0.51 1.03
C ARG A 185 8.86 -1.42 1.83
N LEU A 186 8.43 -2.65 2.09
CA LEU A 186 9.25 -3.66 2.78
C LEU A 186 10.49 -3.97 1.96
N PHE A 187 10.33 -4.23 0.67
CA PHE A 187 11.44 -4.47 -0.26
C PHE A 187 12.49 -3.34 -0.24
N LEU A 188 12.07 -2.08 -0.30
CA LEU A 188 12.98 -0.93 -0.23
C LEU A 188 13.63 -0.74 1.14
N MET A 189 12.94 -1.14 2.22
CA MET A 189 13.49 -1.15 3.58
C MET A 189 14.55 -2.24 3.72
N THR A 190 14.27 -3.47 3.27
CA THR A 190 15.20 -4.60 3.24
C THR A 190 16.44 -4.29 2.42
N THR A 191 16.28 -3.68 1.25
CA THR A 191 17.38 -3.17 0.41
C THR A 191 18.29 -2.21 1.22
N GLY A 192 17.68 -1.26 1.94
CA GLY A 192 18.41 -0.32 2.79
C GLY A 192 19.13 -1.01 3.96
N LEU A 193 18.47 -1.94 4.64
CA LEU A 193 19.05 -2.70 5.75
C LEU A 193 20.23 -3.58 5.30
N LYS A 194 20.13 -4.28 4.17
CA LYS A 194 21.24 -5.06 3.61
C LYS A 194 22.47 -4.19 3.35
N THR A 195 22.27 -2.97 2.87
CA THR A 195 23.35 -1.99 2.67
C THR A 195 24.02 -1.63 4.01
N GLU A 196 23.22 -1.35 5.04
CA GLU A 196 23.75 -1.03 6.37
C GLU A 196 24.48 -2.23 6.99
N ILE A 197 23.94 -3.44 6.89
CA ILE A 197 24.59 -4.68 7.35
C ILE A 197 25.95 -4.87 6.69
N TYR A 198 26.04 -4.69 5.37
CA TYR A 198 27.31 -4.78 4.66
C TYR A 198 28.35 -3.80 5.22
N LEU A 199 27.96 -2.56 5.50
CA LEU A 199 28.84 -1.56 6.12
C LEU A 199 29.23 -1.94 7.56
N MET A 200 28.31 -2.55 8.30
CA MET A 200 28.60 -3.07 9.64
C MET A 200 29.65 -4.19 9.59
N HIS A 201 29.57 -5.12 8.63
CA HIS A 201 30.62 -6.12 8.44
C HIS A 201 31.99 -5.47 8.21
N LYS A 202 32.07 -4.47 7.35
CA LYS A 202 33.31 -3.73 7.09
C LYS A 202 33.85 -2.99 8.33
N ASN A 203 32.97 -2.34 9.10
CA ASN A 203 33.36 -1.69 10.36
C ASN A 203 33.89 -2.70 11.39
N THR A 204 33.43 -3.96 11.35
CA THR A 204 33.90 -5.01 12.24
C THR A 204 35.38 -5.33 12.03
N GLU A 205 35.87 -5.28 10.77
CA GLU A 205 37.29 -5.42 10.46
C GLU A 205 38.12 -4.25 11.01
N GLU A 206 37.57 -3.04 10.99
CA GLU A 206 38.23 -1.86 11.58
C GLU A 206 38.31 -1.98 13.10
N ILE A 207 37.23 -2.40 13.76
CA ILE A 207 37.18 -2.67 15.20
C ILE A 207 38.23 -3.73 15.58
N GLU A 208 38.37 -4.78 14.76
CA GLU A 208 39.38 -5.82 14.97
C GLU A 208 40.81 -5.29 14.84
N ARG A 209 41.06 -4.39 13.88
CA ARG A 209 42.35 -3.71 13.75
C ARG A 209 42.67 -2.84 14.97
N VAL A 210 41.70 -2.10 15.49
CA VAL A 210 41.84 -1.28 16.70
C VAL A 210 42.13 -2.16 17.91
N MET A 211 41.39 -3.26 18.08
CA MET A 211 41.63 -4.24 19.14
C MET A 211 43.05 -4.82 19.06
N SER A 212 43.47 -5.25 17.87
CA SER A 212 44.82 -5.79 17.64
C SER A 212 45.90 -4.77 17.98
N ASN A 213 45.72 -3.50 17.60
CA ASN A 213 46.67 -2.44 17.92
C ASN A 213 46.71 -2.13 19.42
N ALA A 214 45.56 -2.13 20.11
CA ALA A 214 45.51 -1.94 21.56
C ALA A 214 46.22 -3.09 22.30
N TYR A 215 46.03 -4.32 21.83
CA TYR A 215 46.71 -5.49 22.40
C TYR A 215 48.23 -5.46 22.17
N LYS A 216 48.68 -5.12 20.96
CA LYS A 216 50.12 -4.94 20.66
C LYS A 216 50.73 -3.83 21.50
N LEU A 217 50.00 -2.73 21.72
CA LEU A 217 50.45 -1.64 22.59
C LEU A 217 50.61 -2.14 24.03
N TYR A 218 49.66 -2.94 24.53
CA TYR A 218 49.76 -3.59 25.83
C TYR A 218 51.01 -4.48 25.94
N GLU A 219 51.29 -5.33 24.95
CA GLU A 219 52.50 -6.17 24.92
C GLU A 219 53.79 -5.32 24.96
N GLN A 220 53.86 -4.25 24.16
CA GLN A 220 55.03 -3.36 24.15
C GLN A 220 55.23 -2.61 25.48
N ILE A 221 54.16 -2.26 26.18
CA ILE A 221 54.22 -1.61 27.50
C ILE A 221 54.71 -2.61 28.56
N LEU A 222 54.30 -3.87 28.46
CA LEU A 222 54.77 -4.98 29.28
C LEU A 222 56.27 -5.24 29.13
N GLU A 223 56.77 -5.27 27.88
CA GLU A 223 58.20 -5.49 27.60
C GLU A 223 59.10 -4.36 28.13
N LYS A 224 58.58 -3.14 28.24
CA LYS A 224 59.35 -1.95 28.67
C LYS A 224 59.26 -1.63 30.16
N ASP A 225 58.60 -2.48 30.96
CA ASP A 225 58.45 -2.34 32.42
C ASP A 225 57.90 -0.96 32.86
N LEU A 226 56.97 -0.43 32.06
CA LEU A 226 56.27 0.85 32.28
C LEU A 226 55.26 0.74 33.45
N PRO A 227 54.74 1.88 33.98
CA PRO A 227 53.82 1.88 35.11
C PRO A 227 52.61 0.95 34.93
N ARG A 228 52.23 0.24 36.01
CA ARG A 228 51.10 -0.71 36.02
C ARG A 228 49.78 -0.10 35.55
N GLU A 229 49.54 1.19 35.80
CA GLU A 229 48.36 1.89 35.30
C GLU A 229 48.28 1.89 33.76
N MET A 230 49.40 2.09 33.06
CA MET A 230 49.43 2.07 31.59
C MET A 230 49.24 0.66 31.03
N GLN A 231 49.81 -0.35 31.70
CA GLN A 231 49.60 -1.75 31.34
C GLN A 231 48.12 -2.12 31.47
N GLN A 232 47.50 -1.76 32.60
CA GLN A 232 46.11 -2.06 32.86
C GLN A 232 45.19 -1.34 31.86
N MET A 233 45.46 -0.06 31.55
CA MET A 233 44.68 0.72 30.59
C MET A 233 44.72 0.12 29.17
N GLY A 234 45.87 -0.35 28.70
CA GLY A 234 45.98 -0.99 27.38
C GLY A 234 45.18 -2.30 27.28
N LEU A 235 45.22 -3.11 28.33
CA LEU A 235 44.45 -4.35 28.42
C LEU A 235 42.94 -4.08 28.53
N GLU A 236 42.54 -3.08 29.31
CA GLU A 236 41.14 -2.65 29.44
C GLU A 236 40.58 -2.18 28.09
N ILE A 237 41.31 -1.34 27.35
CA ILE A 237 40.91 -0.91 26.00
C ILE A 237 40.73 -2.11 25.06
N ALA A 238 41.69 -3.04 25.03
CA ALA A 238 41.59 -4.22 24.16
C ALA A 238 40.37 -5.09 24.52
N ARG A 239 40.11 -5.27 25.81
CA ARG A 239 38.94 -6.01 26.31
C ARG A 239 37.62 -5.32 25.97
N ASP A 240 37.53 -4.02 26.20
CA ASP A 240 36.31 -3.24 25.92
C ASP A 240 35.99 -3.23 24.43
N VAL A 241 37.00 -3.06 23.57
CA VAL A 241 36.83 -3.14 22.10
C VAL A 241 36.42 -4.56 21.68
N HIS A 242 36.91 -5.60 22.35
CA HIS A 242 36.50 -6.98 22.07
C HIS A 242 35.02 -7.24 22.43
N GLU A 243 34.54 -6.76 23.58
CA GLU A 243 33.11 -6.87 23.92
C GLU A 243 32.24 -6.05 22.97
N ILE A 244 32.68 -4.84 22.57
CA ILE A 244 31.99 -4.03 21.54
C ILE A 244 31.90 -4.81 20.22
N LYS A 245 33.00 -5.43 19.75
CA LYS A 245 33.00 -6.25 18.53
C LYS A 245 31.95 -7.35 18.62
N LYS A 246 31.92 -8.07 19.74
CA LYS A 246 31.01 -9.20 19.97
C LYS A 246 29.54 -8.76 19.97
N ASP A 247 29.22 -7.68 20.68
CA ASP A 247 27.85 -7.15 20.69
C ASP A 247 27.44 -6.61 19.32
N TYR A 248 28.38 -6.01 18.58
CA TYR A 248 28.14 -5.55 17.21
C TYR A 248 27.81 -6.71 16.26
N ILE A 249 28.56 -7.81 16.30
CA ILE A 249 28.29 -9.03 15.52
C ILE A 249 26.92 -9.61 15.85
N ARG A 250 26.54 -9.65 17.14
CA ARG A 250 25.21 -10.13 17.55
C ARG A 250 24.07 -9.30 16.98
N ILE A 251 24.24 -7.98 16.90
CA ILE A 251 23.26 -7.09 16.28
C ILE A 251 23.13 -7.40 14.79
N ILE A 252 24.26 -7.58 14.10
CA ILE A 252 24.27 -7.93 12.68
C ILE A 252 23.49 -9.23 12.45
N GLN A 253 23.83 -10.29 13.20
CA GLN A 253 23.18 -11.59 13.10
C GLN A 253 21.66 -11.51 13.36
N GLY A 254 21.25 -10.77 14.39
CA GLY A 254 19.82 -10.61 14.69
C GLY A 254 19.04 -9.83 13.61
N ILE A 255 19.69 -8.93 12.88
CA ILE A 255 19.05 -8.24 11.74
C ILE A 255 19.02 -9.15 10.51
N GLU A 256 20.10 -9.90 10.24
CA GLU A 256 20.17 -10.87 9.13
C GLU A 256 19.10 -11.96 9.27
N GLU A 257 18.96 -12.57 10.45
CA GLU A 257 17.92 -13.58 10.75
C GLU A 257 16.51 -13.04 10.46
N ALA A 258 16.21 -11.81 10.87
CA ALA A 258 14.91 -11.18 10.64
C ALA A 258 14.63 -10.88 9.15
N ILE A 259 15.67 -10.71 8.34
CA ILE A 259 15.55 -10.47 6.89
C ILE A 259 15.41 -11.80 6.13
N GLU A 260 16.16 -12.82 6.53
CA GLU A 260 16.14 -14.14 5.88
C GLU A 260 14.80 -14.88 6.09
N GLU A 261 14.17 -14.74 7.27
CA GLU A 261 12.83 -15.32 7.51
C GLU A 261 11.74 -14.77 6.58
N GLU A 262 11.92 -13.55 6.05
CA GLU A 262 11.00 -12.93 5.08
C GLU A 262 11.39 -13.18 3.61
N SER A 263 12.64 -13.58 3.33
CA SER A 263 13.13 -13.83 1.97
C SER A 263 13.03 -15.31 1.60
N ASN A 264 11.81 -15.80 1.35
CA ASN A 264 11.71 -16.97 0.47
C ASN A 264 12.29 -16.58 -0.90
N GLU A 265 13.08 -17.46 -1.51
CA GLU A 265 13.79 -17.27 -2.80
C GLU A 265 12.82 -16.87 -3.93
N GLU A 266 12.44 -15.59 -3.98
CA GLU A 266 11.65 -15.01 -5.05
C GLU A 266 12.59 -14.28 -6.01
N THR A 267 12.54 -14.66 -7.27
CA THR A 267 13.20 -13.93 -8.35
C THR A 267 12.33 -12.74 -8.74
N MET A 268 12.96 -11.66 -9.19
CA MET A 268 12.25 -10.47 -9.67
C MET A 268 12.69 -10.14 -11.09
N SER A 269 11.73 -9.71 -11.91
CA SER A 269 12.03 -9.21 -13.25
C SER A 269 12.70 -7.83 -13.18
N LEU A 270 13.62 -7.54 -14.09
CA LEU A 270 14.24 -6.21 -14.18
C LEU A 270 13.17 -5.11 -14.34
N GLN A 271 12.12 -5.35 -15.10
CA GLN A 271 11.05 -4.38 -15.32
C GLN A 271 10.29 -4.04 -14.04
N ASP A 272 9.99 -5.02 -13.20
CA ASP A 272 9.34 -4.78 -11.91
C ASP A 272 10.29 -4.03 -10.96
N LEU A 273 11.57 -4.38 -10.95
CA LEU A 273 12.60 -3.67 -10.20
C LEU A 273 12.64 -2.18 -10.62
N LEU A 274 12.71 -1.90 -11.93
CA LEU A 274 12.73 -0.53 -12.45
C LEU A 274 11.43 0.23 -12.14
N ARG A 275 10.27 -0.43 -12.15
CA ARG A 275 8.98 0.19 -11.75
C ARG A 275 8.99 0.59 -10.27
N ILE A 276 9.56 -0.23 -9.39
CA ILE A 276 9.72 0.10 -7.96
C ILE A 276 10.68 1.27 -7.79
N LEU A 277 11.80 1.26 -8.50
CA LEU A 277 12.78 2.35 -8.51
C LEU A 277 12.13 3.67 -8.97
N GLU A 278 11.41 3.65 -10.08
CA GLU A 278 10.69 4.80 -10.62
C GLU A 278 9.67 5.36 -9.60
N SER A 279 8.80 4.50 -9.08
CA SER A 279 7.72 4.87 -8.16
C SER A 279 8.25 5.47 -6.85
N SER A 280 9.31 4.88 -6.30
CA SER A 280 9.95 5.36 -5.07
C SER A 280 10.71 6.66 -5.27
N THR A 281 11.35 6.82 -6.43
CA THR A 281 12.08 8.03 -6.80
C THR A 281 11.14 9.21 -7.01
N TYR A 282 10.03 9.04 -7.76
CA TYR A 282 9.03 10.10 -7.92
C TYR A 282 8.37 10.52 -6.61
N ARG A 283 8.15 9.57 -5.68
CA ARG A 283 7.64 9.90 -4.33
C ARG A 283 8.59 10.85 -3.60
N THR A 284 9.90 10.55 -3.65
CA THR A 284 10.95 11.39 -3.05
C THR A 284 11.01 12.78 -3.71
N MET A 285 10.91 12.83 -5.04
CA MET A 285 10.87 14.09 -5.79
C MET A 285 9.65 14.93 -5.43
N ALA A 286 8.47 14.32 -5.28
CA ALA A 286 7.24 15.01 -4.91
C ALA A 286 7.32 15.62 -3.50
N GLU A 287 7.89 14.90 -2.54
CA GLU A 287 8.12 15.39 -1.17
C GLU A 287 9.07 16.60 -1.16
N LYS A 288 10.11 16.57 -1.99
CA LYS A 288 11.10 17.66 -2.14
C LYS A 288 10.67 18.77 -3.12
N LYS A 289 9.54 18.59 -3.83
CA LYS A 289 9.03 19.48 -4.88
C LYS A 289 10.04 19.69 -6.02
N LEU A 290 10.58 18.58 -6.54
CA LEU A 290 11.51 18.53 -7.68
C LEU A 290 10.77 18.12 -8.96
N ASP A 291 11.16 18.69 -10.10
CA ASP A 291 10.65 18.41 -11.45
C ASP A 291 11.72 17.71 -12.29
N ILE A 292 12.08 16.50 -11.89
CA ILE A 292 13.10 15.68 -12.55
C ILE A 292 12.40 14.56 -13.30
N ARG A 293 12.78 14.34 -14.57
CA ARG A 293 12.23 13.26 -15.39
C ARG A 293 13.18 12.07 -15.42
N LEU A 294 12.63 10.88 -15.20
CA LEU A 294 13.35 9.62 -15.39
C LEU A 294 13.11 9.09 -16.81
N MET A 295 14.17 8.73 -17.51
CA MET A 295 14.15 8.20 -18.87
C MET A 295 14.76 6.80 -18.88
N PHE A 296 13.93 5.77 -19.07
CA PHE A 296 14.37 4.38 -19.11
C PHE A 296 14.56 3.91 -20.57
N ASP A 297 15.72 3.34 -20.88
CA ASP A 297 16.04 2.66 -22.14
C ASP A 297 16.67 1.30 -21.82
N CYS A 298 15.81 0.33 -21.49
CA CYS A 298 16.21 -1.01 -21.08
C CYS A 298 15.70 -2.02 -22.11
N ARG A 299 16.59 -2.91 -22.57
CA ARG A 299 16.34 -3.77 -23.73
C ARG A 299 15.96 -5.18 -23.34
N ASP A 300 16.40 -5.65 -22.18
CA ASP A 300 16.13 -6.98 -21.67
C ASP A 300 15.23 -6.96 -20.42
N ASN A 301 14.56 -8.07 -20.14
CA ASN A 301 13.74 -8.25 -18.95
C ASN A 301 13.99 -9.63 -18.31
N PHE A 302 15.21 -9.85 -17.86
CA PHE A 302 15.62 -11.08 -17.18
C PHE A 302 15.08 -11.16 -15.75
N MET A 303 15.03 -12.39 -15.24
CA MET A 303 14.72 -12.69 -13.83
C MET A 303 16.02 -12.79 -13.03
N THR A 304 16.03 -12.23 -11.82
CA THR A 304 17.22 -12.25 -10.95
C THR A 304 16.87 -12.56 -9.51
N GLN A 305 17.68 -13.44 -8.89
CA GLN A 305 17.67 -13.67 -7.44
C GLN A 305 18.36 -12.52 -6.70
N GLU A 306 19.24 -11.76 -7.36
CA GLU A 306 20.05 -10.69 -6.79
C GLU A 306 19.36 -9.31 -6.83
N HIS A 307 18.02 -9.33 -6.83
CA HIS A 307 17.17 -8.16 -7.00
C HIS A 307 17.35 -7.11 -5.89
N TYR A 308 17.67 -7.51 -4.65
CA TYR A 308 17.98 -6.57 -3.57
C TYR A 308 19.28 -5.79 -3.82
N GLN A 309 20.33 -6.48 -4.28
CA GLN A 309 21.63 -5.87 -4.51
C GLN A 309 21.61 -5.02 -5.77
N LEU A 310 20.94 -5.47 -6.83
CA LEU A 310 20.73 -4.66 -8.03
C LEU A 310 19.88 -3.40 -7.71
N MET A 311 18.82 -3.53 -6.90
CA MET A 311 18.07 -2.37 -6.41
C MET A 311 18.94 -1.43 -5.57
N THR A 312 19.82 -1.98 -4.71
CA THR A 312 20.75 -1.18 -3.92
C THR A 312 21.64 -0.32 -4.81
N ILE A 313 22.21 -0.94 -5.85
CA ILE A 313 23.07 -0.26 -6.84
C ILE A 313 22.30 0.88 -7.53
N LEU A 314 21.16 0.55 -8.15
CA LEU A 314 20.39 1.51 -8.94
C LEU A 314 19.82 2.64 -8.08
N LYS A 315 19.30 2.33 -6.89
CA LYS A 315 18.77 3.33 -5.95
C LYS A 315 19.86 4.31 -5.48
N ASN A 316 21.07 3.83 -5.21
CA ASN A 316 22.19 4.71 -4.82
C ASN A 316 22.62 5.63 -5.97
N LEU A 317 22.73 5.11 -7.19
CA LEU A 317 23.10 5.91 -8.36
C LEU A 317 22.04 6.96 -8.70
N VAL A 318 20.77 6.55 -8.78
CA VAL A 318 19.65 7.46 -9.06
C VAL A 318 19.47 8.46 -7.91
N GLY A 319 19.61 8.03 -6.65
CA GLY A 319 19.57 8.93 -5.49
C GLY A 319 20.66 10.01 -5.56
N ASN A 320 21.89 9.63 -5.92
CA ASN A 320 22.98 10.59 -6.11
C ASN A 320 22.69 11.59 -7.24
N ALA A 321 22.11 11.14 -8.35
CA ALA A 321 21.69 12.00 -9.45
C ALA A 321 20.59 12.99 -9.02
N VAL A 322 19.58 12.54 -8.28
CA VAL A 322 18.52 13.42 -7.73
C VAL A 322 19.09 14.47 -6.81
N GLU A 323 19.96 14.08 -5.88
CA GLU A 323 20.61 15.00 -4.94
C GLU A 323 21.54 16.01 -5.66
N ALA A 324 22.27 15.54 -6.68
CA ALA A 324 23.13 16.40 -7.48
C ALA A 324 22.32 17.47 -8.22
N ILE A 325 21.22 17.09 -8.87
CA ILE A 325 20.31 18.03 -9.52
C ILE A 325 19.73 19.00 -8.48
N GLU A 326 19.16 18.49 -7.38
CA GLU A 326 18.58 19.30 -6.29
C GLU A 326 19.52 20.41 -5.80
N SER A 327 20.83 20.13 -5.70
CA SER A 327 21.83 21.09 -5.24
C SER A 327 22.04 22.31 -6.15
N THR A 328 21.67 22.20 -7.43
CA THR A 328 21.88 23.26 -8.43
C THR A 328 20.59 23.83 -8.99
N LYS A 329 19.63 22.95 -9.31
CA LYS A 329 18.37 23.30 -9.97
C LYS A 329 17.26 22.38 -9.48
N LYS A 330 16.01 22.83 -9.60
CA LYS A 330 14.85 22.01 -9.18
C LYS A 330 14.27 21.16 -10.31
N SER A 331 14.86 21.20 -11.49
CA SER A 331 14.39 20.46 -12.66
C SER A 331 15.54 19.86 -13.45
N GLY A 332 15.38 18.65 -13.98
CA GLY A 332 16.44 17.98 -14.72
C GLY A 332 16.00 16.65 -15.34
N MET A 333 16.97 15.90 -15.83
CA MET A 333 16.76 14.59 -16.44
C MET A 333 17.77 13.59 -15.90
N ILE A 334 17.28 12.37 -15.67
CA ILE A 334 18.10 11.22 -15.32
C ILE A 334 17.79 10.12 -16.34
N TRP A 335 18.83 9.61 -16.99
CA TRP A 335 18.74 8.50 -17.94
C TRP A 335 19.23 7.22 -17.27
N ILE A 336 18.42 6.18 -17.35
CA ILE A 336 18.74 4.83 -16.90
C ILE A 336 18.70 3.93 -18.14
N ARG A 337 19.84 3.35 -18.51
CA ARG A 337 19.91 2.45 -19.67
C ARG A 337 20.42 1.08 -19.27
N GLU A 338 19.90 0.07 -19.96
CA GLU A 338 20.38 -1.31 -19.86
C GLU A 338 20.56 -1.89 -21.26
N TYR A 339 21.68 -2.57 -21.48
CA TYR A 339 21.90 -3.38 -22.68
C TYR A 339 22.97 -4.46 -22.45
N LYS A 340 22.92 -5.54 -23.25
CA LYS A 340 23.97 -6.56 -23.29
C LYS A 340 25.16 -6.14 -24.17
N LYS A 341 26.38 -6.35 -23.68
CA LYS A 341 27.64 -6.15 -24.43
C LYS A 341 28.72 -7.10 -23.94
N ASP A 342 29.40 -7.78 -24.85
CA ASP A 342 30.57 -8.64 -24.57
C ASP A 342 30.34 -9.69 -23.45
N GLY A 343 29.11 -10.22 -23.32
CA GLY A 343 28.75 -11.21 -22.29
C GLY A 343 28.36 -10.61 -20.93
N ASN A 344 28.29 -9.29 -20.83
CA ASN A 344 27.90 -8.55 -19.64
C ASN A 344 26.57 -7.80 -19.86
N TYR A 345 25.79 -7.64 -18.79
CA TYR A 345 24.81 -6.58 -18.68
C TYR A 345 25.52 -5.27 -18.39
N VAL A 346 25.18 -4.23 -19.16
CA VAL A 346 25.68 -2.89 -18.95
C VAL A 346 24.54 -2.00 -18.45
N PHE A 347 24.75 -1.37 -17.30
CA PHE A 347 23.84 -0.37 -16.74
C PHE A 347 24.49 1.01 -16.81
N GLU A 348 23.83 1.96 -17.46
CA GLU A 348 24.23 3.37 -17.46
C GLU A 348 23.24 4.18 -16.63
N VAL A 349 23.73 4.98 -15.67
CA VAL A 349 22.92 5.99 -14.97
C VAL A 349 23.57 7.35 -15.20
N ALA A 350 22.90 8.21 -15.96
CA ALA A 350 23.37 9.54 -16.31
C ALA A 350 22.43 10.63 -15.80
N ASP A 351 22.97 11.78 -15.41
CA ASP A 351 22.23 12.97 -14.99
C ASP A 351 22.74 14.23 -15.68
N ASP A 352 21.88 15.27 -15.71
CA ASP A 352 22.22 16.60 -16.23
C ASP A 352 22.51 17.62 -15.10
N GLY A 353 23.00 17.12 -13.96
CA GLY A 353 23.36 17.90 -12.78
C GLY A 353 24.68 18.67 -12.93
N PRO A 354 25.28 19.12 -11.80
CA PRO A 354 26.51 19.91 -11.80
C PRO A 354 27.75 19.16 -12.30
N GLY A 355 27.70 17.83 -12.41
CA GLY A 355 28.90 17.03 -12.58
C GLY A 355 29.81 17.04 -11.34
N ILE A 356 30.97 16.40 -11.45
CA ILE A 356 31.96 16.20 -10.40
C ILE A 356 33.27 16.80 -10.89
N SER A 357 33.89 17.66 -10.08
CA SER A 357 35.20 18.22 -10.42
C SER A 357 36.27 17.14 -10.44
N GLU A 358 37.27 17.31 -11.32
CA GLU A 358 38.36 16.35 -11.53
C GLU A 358 39.13 16.02 -10.23
N LYS A 359 39.17 16.97 -9.28
CA LYS A 359 39.80 16.79 -7.97
C LYS A 359 39.08 15.77 -7.08
N HIS A 360 37.77 15.61 -7.26
CA HIS A 360 36.92 14.75 -6.44
C HIS A 360 36.79 13.33 -7.02
N LEU A 361 36.86 13.18 -8.36
CA LEU A 361 36.70 11.90 -9.07
C LEU A 361 37.49 10.72 -8.47
N PRO A 362 38.79 10.85 -8.10
CA PRO A 362 39.56 9.73 -7.56
C PRO A 362 39.09 9.25 -6.18
N ARG A 363 38.25 10.03 -5.49
CA ARG A 363 37.87 9.80 -4.10
C ARG A 363 36.40 9.43 -3.92
N ILE A 364 35.56 9.54 -4.95
CA ILE A 364 34.10 9.36 -4.81
C ILE A 364 33.69 7.95 -4.35
N PHE A 365 34.55 6.95 -4.58
CA PHE A 365 34.35 5.57 -4.13
C PHE A 365 35.02 5.26 -2.79
N ASN A 366 35.76 6.20 -2.19
CA ASN A 366 36.43 5.97 -0.93
C ASN A 366 35.39 6.01 0.21
N MET A 367 35.50 5.03 1.11
CA MET A 367 34.66 4.97 2.29
C MET A 367 34.81 6.25 3.12
N GLY A 368 33.69 6.80 3.61
CA GLY A 368 33.70 8.02 4.41
C GLY A 368 33.81 9.31 3.59
N TYR A 369 34.05 9.22 2.28
CA TYR A 369 34.22 10.40 1.44
C TYR A 369 32.87 10.98 1.01
N SER A 370 32.62 12.22 1.41
CA SER A 370 31.43 12.97 0.99
C SER A 370 31.79 14.44 0.81
N THR A 371 31.27 15.03 -0.26
CA THR A 371 31.27 16.48 -0.48
C THR A 371 30.02 17.15 0.10
N LYS A 372 29.09 16.35 0.66
CA LYS A 372 27.78 16.78 1.15
C LYS A 372 27.85 17.00 2.67
N PHE A 373 27.55 18.23 3.09
CA PHE A 373 27.46 18.66 4.48
C PHE A 373 26.06 19.22 4.74
N ASP A 374 25.37 18.68 5.74
CA ASP A 374 24.09 19.23 6.17
C ASP A 374 24.32 20.29 7.26
N GLU A 375 24.22 21.57 6.91
CA GLU A 375 24.37 22.70 7.83
C GLU A 375 23.34 22.71 8.98
N LYS A 376 22.18 22.04 8.82
CA LYS A 376 21.11 22.03 9.83
C LYS A 376 21.30 20.94 10.86
N THR A 377 21.82 19.78 10.47
CA THR A 377 22.03 18.64 11.37
C THR A 377 23.49 18.49 11.82
N GLY A 378 24.43 19.18 11.17
CA GLY A 378 25.86 19.03 11.41
C GLY A 378 26.41 17.68 10.93
N ASN A 379 25.60 16.85 10.28
CA ASN A 379 26.02 15.56 9.78
C ASN A 379 26.76 15.70 8.45
N ILE A 380 27.96 15.15 8.42
CA ILE A 380 28.63 14.77 7.17
C ILE A 380 27.90 13.51 6.70
N TYR A 381 27.28 13.54 5.51
CA TYR A 381 26.76 12.32 4.91
C TYR A 381 27.91 11.30 4.86
N ARG A 382 27.70 10.09 5.38
CA ARG A 382 28.76 9.12 5.68
C ARG A 382 29.61 8.66 4.48
N GLY A 383 29.31 9.08 3.25
CA GLY A 383 30.10 8.70 2.07
C GLY A 383 30.12 7.20 1.81
N VAL A 384 29.04 6.52 2.16
CA VAL A 384 28.94 5.04 2.14
C VAL A 384 28.22 4.50 0.91
N GLY A 385 27.34 5.28 0.28
CA GLY A 385 26.54 4.83 -0.86
C GLY A 385 27.37 4.35 -2.06
N LEU A 386 28.22 5.22 -2.62
CA LEU A 386 29.04 4.86 -3.80
C LEU A 386 30.11 3.80 -3.48
N CYS A 387 30.66 3.79 -2.27
CA CYS A 387 31.56 2.73 -1.82
C CYS A 387 30.84 1.38 -1.79
N GLY A 388 29.61 1.33 -1.25
CA GLY A 388 28.77 0.13 -1.28
C GLY A 388 28.43 -0.32 -2.70
N VAL A 389 28.12 0.62 -3.61
CA VAL A 389 27.90 0.30 -5.03
C VAL A 389 29.13 -0.34 -5.66
N LYS A 390 30.30 0.27 -5.50
CA LYS A 390 31.55 -0.26 -6.07
C LYS A 390 31.83 -1.67 -5.54
N ASN A 391 31.72 -1.86 -4.23
CA ASN A 391 31.99 -3.14 -3.61
C ASN A 391 30.97 -4.21 -4.06
N ALA A 392 29.68 -3.89 -4.14
CA ALA A 392 28.69 -4.83 -4.66
C ALA A 392 29.00 -5.23 -6.11
N VAL A 393 29.36 -4.28 -6.97
CA VAL A 393 29.71 -4.56 -8.36
C VAL A 393 30.99 -5.40 -8.47
N GLU A 394 32.07 -5.02 -7.79
CA GLU A 394 33.38 -5.65 -7.95
C GLU A 394 33.54 -6.95 -7.14
N GLU A 395 33.07 -6.99 -5.88
CA GLU A 395 33.29 -8.13 -4.98
C GLU A 395 32.21 -9.22 -5.13
N GLN A 396 30.94 -8.83 -5.28
CA GLN A 396 29.84 -9.79 -5.34
C GLN A 396 29.54 -10.22 -6.78
N PHE A 397 29.44 -9.25 -7.69
CA PHE A 397 29.10 -9.53 -9.08
C PHE A 397 30.31 -9.80 -9.98
N GLU A 398 31.54 -9.64 -9.48
CA GLU A 398 32.78 -9.76 -10.27
C GLU A 398 32.75 -8.87 -11.52
N GLY A 399 32.09 -7.72 -11.41
CA GLY A 399 31.88 -6.75 -12.46
C GLY A 399 32.88 -5.58 -12.40
N SER A 400 32.58 -4.52 -13.15
CA SER A 400 33.35 -3.28 -13.12
C SER A 400 32.45 -2.05 -13.09
N ILE A 401 32.92 -0.99 -12.44
CA ILE A 401 32.25 0.30 -12.39
C ILE A 401 33.21 1.41 -12.84
N SER A 402 32.72 2.31 -13.68
CA SER A 402 33.41 3.53 -14.08
C SER A 402 32.48 4.74 -14.03
N VAL A 403 33.06 5.93 -14.09
CA VAL A 403 32.35 7.20 -14.04
C VAL A 403 32.96 8.17 -15.04
N ASP A 404 32.11 8.79 -15.84
CA ASP A 404 32.44 9.91 -16.71
C ASP A 404 31.67 11.13 -16.21
N SER A 405 32.39 12.18 -15.78
CA SER A 405 31.76 13.40 -15.27
C SER A 405 32.55 14.62 -15.71
N GLU A 406 31.83 15.67 -16.11
CA GLU A 406 32.41 16.97 -16.43
C GLU A 406 31.62 18.05 -15.69
N GLU A 407 32.34 18.94 -15.00
CA GLU A 407 31.75 20.03 -14.25
C GLU A 407 30.89 20.92 -15.15
N GLY A 408 29.62 21.11 -14.78
CA GLY A 408 28.61 21.83 -15.55
C GLY A 408 27.90 21.03 -16.65
N ARG A 409 28.27 19.76 -16.90
CA ARG A 409 27.61 18.92 -17.92
C ARG A 409 26.81 17.75 -17.36
N GLY A 410 27.18 17.26 -16.17
CA GLY A 410 26.51 16.12 -15.52
C GLY A 410 27.46 14.96 -15.25
N THR A 411 26.91 13.86 -14.76
CA THR A 411 27.65 12.64 -14.43
C THR A 411 27.02 11.44 -15.11
N LYS A 412 27.84 10.49 -15.55
CA LYS A 412 27.43 9.19 -16.03
C LYS A 412 28.19 8.11 -15.29
N PHE A 413 27.49 7.23 -14.61
CA PHE A 413 28.02 5.98 -14.10
C PHE A 413 27.78 4.86 -15.10
N HIS A 414 28.77 3.99 -15.25
CA HIS A 414 28.74 2.83 -16.13
C HIS A 414 29.11 1.60 -15.32
N ILE A 415 28.23 0.60 -15.32
CA ILE A 415 28.41 -0.66 -14.58
C ILE A 415 28.33 -1.81 -15.57
N GLU A 416 29.30 -2.71 -15.52
CA GLU A 416 29.30 -3.96 -16.29
C GLU A 416 29.25 -5.14 -15.32
N ILE A 417 28.24 -6.00 -15.46
CA ILE A 417 28.06 -7.20 -14.64
C ILE A 417 27.93 -8.43 -15.56
N PRO A 418 28.70 -9.51 -15.34
CA PRO A 418 28.55 -10.76 -16.08
C PRO A 418 27.12 -11.30 -16.04
N ILE A 419 26.59 -11.72 -17.20
CA ILE A 419 25.21 -12.24 -17.32
C ILE A 419 24.97 -13.39 -16.33
N ALA A 420 25.93 -14.31 -16.18
CA ALA A 420 25.83 -15.47 -15.30
C ALA A 420 25.71 -15.15 -13.80
N LYS A 421 25.93 -13.88 -13.39
CA LYS A 421 25.81 -13.43 -12.01
C LYS A 421 24.47 -12.74 -11.72
N LEU A 422 23.70 -12.39 -12.74
CA LEU A 422 22.43 -11.66 -12.62
C LEU A 422 21.25 -12.44 -13.15
N GLU A 423 21.38 -13.04 -14.32
CA GLU A 423 20.32 -13.80 -14.97
C GLU A 423 20.32 -15.22 -14.44
N GLU A 424 19.17 -15.63 -13.91
CA GLU A 424 18.94 -17.02 -13.57
C GLU A 424 18.87 -17.83 -14.88
N ILE A 425 19.79 -18.78 -15.05
CA ILE A 425 19.81 -19.66 -16.22
C ILE A 425 18.88 -20.84 -15.88
N GLU A 426 17.72 -20.89 -16.55
CA GLU A 426 16.80 -22.05 -16.52
C GLU A 426 17.47 -23.37 -16.93
#